data_AF-A0A4R7DB09-F1
#
_entry.id   AF-A0A4R7DB09-F1
#
_cell.length_a   1.000
_cell.length_b   1.000
_cell.length_c   1.000
_cell.angle_alpha   90.00
_cell.angle_beta   90.00
_cell.angle_gamma   90.00
#
_symmetry.space_group_name_H-M   'P 1'
#
loop_
_entity.id
_entity.type
_entity.pdbx_description
1 polymer ?
#
loop_
_entity_poly.entity_id
_entity_poly.type
_entity_poly.pdbx_seq_one_letter_code
_entity_poly.pdbx_strand_id
1 'polypeptide(L)'
;MNTPFEIQPYVGVGSLKFGMTADEVAAEIGLPDHIEDQGDEIMEIREKKDFDVVYAKDGTGVVEMGFGSGVKLLQYDGMYVFKEKPLDVLKHIVGLGNKPYESLGFLIFF
;
A
#
# COMPACT_ATOMS: atom_id res chain seq x y z
N MET A 1 3.92 -12.72 -10.93
CA MET A 1 3.84 -11.39 -11.59
C MET A 1 5.12 -10.65 -11.21
N ASN A 2 5.84 -10.08 -12.18
CA ASN A 2 7.14 -9.40 -11.96
C ASN A 2 7.04 -7.87 -12.06
N THR A 3 5.84 -7.32 -11.96
CA THR A 3 5.64 -5.86 -12.04
C THR A 3 6.06 -5.22 -10.73
N PRO A 4 7.00 -4.25 -10.72
CA PRO A 4 7.35 -3.53 -9.51
C PRO A 4 6.17 -2.68 -9.02
N PHE A 5 5.95 -2.69 -7.71
CA PHE A 5 4.96 -1.86 -7.03
C PHE A 5 5.69 -0.60 -6.57
N GLU A 6 5.77 0.42 -7.43
CA GLU A 6 6.36 1.71 -7.05
C GLU A 6 5.31 2.55 -6.32
N ILE A 7 5.63 2.97 -5.10
CA ILE A 7 4.79 3.87 -4.30
C ILE A 7 4.88 5.28 -4.86
N GLN A 8 3.73 5.86 -5.16
CA GLN A 8 3.59 7.26 -5.56
C GLN A 8 2.69 7.96 -4.51
N PRO A 9 3.27 8.76 -3.60
CA PRO A 9 2.50 9.43 -2.54
C PRO A 9 1.27 10.15 -3.07
N TYR A 10 0.14 10.01 -2.38
CA TYR A 10 -1.17 10.58 -2.75
C TYR A 10 -1.75 10.13 -4.10
N VAL A 11 -1.11 9.20 -4.81
CA VAL A 11 -1.55 8.72 -6.12
C VAL A 11 -1.92 7.23 -6.07
N GLY A 12 -1.05 6.39 -5.51
CA GLY A 12 -1.26 4.95 -5.39
C GLY A 12 0.04 4.16 -5.50
N VAL A 13 -0.06 2.88 -5.86
CA VAL A 13 1.10 1.98 -5.95
C VAL A 13 1.04 1.12 -7.21
N GLY A 14 2.06 1.25 -8.07
CA GLY A 14 2.07 0.58 -9.37
C GLY A 14 0.87 0.99 -10.24
N SER A 15 0.11 0.00 -10.72
CA SER A 15 -1.13 0.23 -11.48
C SER A 15 -2.33 0.59 -10.60
N LEU A 16 -2.27 0.31 -9.29
CA LEU A 16 -3.35 0.65 -8.37
C LEU A 16 -3.33 2.16 -8.06
N LYS A 17 -4.52 2.76 -8.01
CA LYS A 17 -4.72 4.18 -7.72
C LYS A 17 -5.76 4.35 -6.63
N PHE A 18 -5.59 5.38 -5.81
CA PHE A 18 -6.66 5.82 -4.92
C PHE A 18 -7.90 6.18 -5.76
N GLY A 19 -9.07 5.84 -5.24
CA GLY A 19 -10.34 6.05 -5.92
C GLY A 19 -10.79 4.96 -6.88
N MET A 20 -9.96 3.93 -7.13
CA MET A 20 -10.41 2.76 -7.90
C MET A 20 -11.55 2.02 -7.19
N THR A 21 -12.46 1.45 -7.97
CA THR A 21 -13.51 0.54 -7.48
C THR A 21 -12.96 -0.87 -7.25
N ALA A 22 -13.67 -1.68 -6.48
CA ALA A 22 -13.28 -3.08 -6.24
C ALA A 22 -13.17 -3.89 -7.54
N ASP A 23 -14.06 -3.64 -8.51
CA ASP A 23 -14.02 -4.31 -9.82
C ASP A 23 -12.77 -3.92 -10.64
N GLU A 24 -12.37 -2.65 -10.61
CA GLU A 24 -11.14 -2.17 -11.27
C GLU A 24 -9.89 -2.77 -10.63
N VAL A 25 -9.83 -2.83 -9.30
CA VAL A 25 -8.72 -3.47 -8.58
C VAL A 25 -8.68 -4.97 -8.90
N ALA A 26 -9.83 -5.65 -8.93
CA ALA A 26 -9.91 -7.06 -9.29
C ALA A 26 -9.42 -7.31 -10.71
N ALA A 27 -9.65 -6.40 -11.65
CA ALA A 27 -9.13 -6.49 -13.02
C ALA A 27 -7.59 -6.37 -13.08
N GLU A 28 -6.99 -5.54 -12.22
CA GLU A 28 -5.54 -5.31 -12.18
C GLU A 28 -4.77 -6.44 -11.47
N ILE A 29 -5.25 -6.85 -10.30
CA ILE A 29 -4.48 -7.72 -9.39
C ILE A 29 -5.22 -9.00 -8.98
N GLY A 30 -6.41 -9.24 -9.53
CA GLY A 30 -7.25 -10.37 -9.22
C GLY A 30 -8.11 -10.18 -7.97
N LEU A 31 -9.06 -11.09 -7.80
CA LEU A 31 -9.99 -11.14 -6.67
C LEU A 31 -9.25 -11.34 -5.33
N PRO A 32 -9.82 -10.83 -4.22
CA PRO A 32 -9.28 -11.06 -2.89
C PRO A 32 -9.44 -12.52 -2.43
N ASP A 33 -8.62 -12.92 -1.48
CA ASP A 33 -8.78 -14.20 -0.76
C ASP A 33 -9.88 -14.07 0.32
N HIS A 34 -9.95 -12.91 0.99
CA HIS A 34 -10.93 -12.60 2.03
C HIS A 34 -11.44 -11.17 1.93
N ILE A 35 -12.66 -10.94 2.43
CA ILE A 35 -13.26 -9.62 2.54
C ILE A 35 -13.71 -9.44 3.99
N GLU A 36 -13.31 -8.34 4.61
CA GLU A 36 -13.72 -7.97 5.96
C GLU A 36 -14.49 -6.64 5.93
N ASP A 37 -15.57 -6.59 6.68
CA ASP A 37 -16.35 -5.37 6.91
C ASP A 37 -15.77 -4.64 8.13
N GLN A 38 -15.34 -3.39 7.95
CA GLN A 38 -14.76 -2.54 9.00
C GLN A 38 -15.63 -1.32 9.33
N GLY A 39 -16.95 -1.44 9.18
CA GLY A 39 -17.89 -0.36 9.47
C GLY A 39 -18.12 0.52 8.25
N ASP A 40 -17.46 1.68 8.18
CA ASP A 40 -17.57 2.60 7.03
C ASP A 40 -16.65 2.20 5.86
N GLU A 41 -15.85 1.14 6.06
CA GLU A 41 -14.86 0.64 5.11
C GLU A 41 -15.00 -0.86 4.87
N ILE A 42 -14.45 -1.31 3.75
CA ILE A 42 -14.31 -2.72 3.38
C ILE A 42 -12.83 -2.99 3.15
N MET A 43 -12.29 -4.02 3.79
CA MET A 43 -10.92 -4.47 3.57
C MET A 43 -10.92 -5.75 2.73
N GLU A 44 -10.23 -5.71 1.60
CA GLU A 44 -9.95 -6.86 0.75
C GLU A 44 -8.54 -7.39 1.02
N ILE A 45 -8.45 -8.61 1.54
CA ILE A 45 -7.18 -9.22 1.94
C ILE A 45 -6.75 -10.24 0.88
N ARG A 46 -5.51 -10.12 0.41
CA ARG A 46 -4.84 -11.08 -0.48
C ARG A 46 -3.69 -11.74 0.28
N GLU A 47 -4.03 -12.60 1.23
CA GLU A 47 -3.11 -13.21 2.20
C GLU A 47 -1.91 -13.87 1.52
N LYS A 48 -2.12 -14.58 0.40
CA LYS A 48 -1.03 -15.23 -0.34
C LYS A 48 -0.03 -14.25 -0.95
N LYS A 49 -0.44 -12.99 -1.12
CA LYS A 49 0.37 -11.91 -1.69
C LYS A 49 0.88 -10.95 -0.62
N ASP A 50 0.53 -11.14 0.65
CA ASP A 50 0.89 -10.28 1.78
C ASP A 50 0.54 -8.80 1.51
N PHE A 51 -0.70 -8.57 1.03
CA PHE A 51 -1.19 -7.28 0.57
C PHE A 51 -2.70 -7.16 0.80
N ASP A 52 -3.17 -5.96 1.11
CA ASP A 52 -4.57 -5.63 1.31
C ASP A 52 -4.94 -4.28 0.66
N VAL A 53 -6.22 -4.12 0.37
CA VAL A 53 -6.81 -2.89 -0.18
C VAL A 53 -8.03 -2.53 0.63
N VAL A 54 -8.11 -1.29 1.10
CA VAL A 54 -9.27 -0.78 1.82
C VAL A 54 -10.05 0.17 0.94
N TYR A 55 -11.37 0.02 0.96
CA TYR A 55 -12.32 0.83 0.20
C TYR A 55 -13.28 1.54 1.15
N ALA A 56 -13.57 2.81 0.88
CA ALA A 56 -14.66 3.51 1.55
C ALA A 56 -16.02 3.08 0.98
N LYS A 57 -17.00 2.82 1.85
CA LYS A 57 -18.36 2.40 1.45
C LYS A 57 -19.22 3.53 0.90
N ASP A 58 -18.78 4.78 1.04
CA ASP A 58 -19.46 5.95 0.49
C ASP A 58 -19.31 6.09 -1.04
N GLY A 59 -18.56 5.18 -1.68
CA GLY A 59 -18.31 5.17 -3.11
C GLY A 59 -17.04 5.91 -3.53
N THR A 60 -16.25 6.43 -2.57
CA THR A 60 -14.95 7.05 -2.86
C THR A 60 -13.97 6.06 -3.49
N GLY A 61 -14.10 4.76 -3.25
CA GLY A 61 -13.22 3.71 -3.80
C GLY A 61 -12.03 3.42 -2.89
N VAL A 62 -10.88 3.04 -3.45
CA VAL A 62 -9.66 2.73 -2.69
C VAL A 62 -9.20 3.95 -1.89
N VAL A 63 -9.02 3.76 -0.58
CA VAL A 63 -8.53 4.78 0.36
C VAL A 63 -7.23 4.38 1.06
N GLU A 64 -6.93 3.08 1.14
CA GLU A 64 -5.68 2.57 1.70
C GLU A 64 -5.19 1.32 0.95
N MET A 65 -3.88 1.14 0.91
CA MET A 65 -3.18 0.00 0.31
C MET A 65 -2.11 -0.47 1.29
N GLY A 66 -2.35 -1.59 1.98
CA GLY A 66 -1.44 -2.16 2.97
C GLY A 66 -0.52 -3.22 2.37
N PHE A 67 0.79 -3.12 2.59
CA PHE A 67 1.77 -4.07 2.09
C PHE A 67 2.58 -4.69 3.22
N GLY A 68 2.63 -6.01 3.25
CA GLY A 68 3.50 -6.77 4.13
C GLY A 68 4.84 -7.12 3.49
N SER A 69 5.75 -7.65 4.32
CA SER A 69 7.14 -7.92 3.95
C SER A 69 7.31 -8.96 2.83
N GLY A 70 6.27 -9.75 2.52
CA GLY A 70 6.20 -10.69 1.41
C GLY A 70 6.22 -10.01 0.04
N VAL A 71 5.86 -8.72 -0.06
CA VAL A 71 5.87 -7.95 -1.32
C VAL A 71 7.28 -7.46 -1.65
N LYS A 72 8.16 -8.39 -2.04
CA LYS A 72 9.59 -8.14 -2.25
C LYS A 72 9.93 -7.13 -3.36
N LEU A 73 8.99 -6.79 -4.23
CA LEU A 73 9.17 -5.83 -5.32
C LEU A 73 8.50 -4.47 -5.05
N LEU A 74 8.06 -4.22 -3.80
CA LEU A 74 7.61 -2.90 -3.37
C LEU A 74 8.79 -1.94 -3.34
N GLN A 75 8.65 -0.80 -4.01
CA GLN A 75 9.67 0.23 -4.12
C GLN A 75 9.11 1.58 -3.68
N TYR A 76 9.98 2.41 -3.11
CA TYR A 76 9.73 3.82 -2.82
C TYR A 76 10.94 4.62 -3.28
N ASP A 77 10.74 5.49 -4.26
CA ASP A 77 11.82 6.27 -4.89
C ASP A 77 12.97 5.36 -5.34
N GLY A 78 12.61 4.27 -6.03
CA GLY A 78 13.54 3.27 -6.55
C GLY A 78 14.19 2.34 -5.52
N MET A 79 13.98 2.56 -4.21
CA MET A 79 14.51 1.70 -3.14
C MET A 79 13.52 0.60 -2.77
N TYR A 80 13.98 -0.67 -2.69
CA TYR A 80 13.13 -1.79 -2.30
C TYR A 80 12.82 -1.80 -0.79
N VAL A 81 11.57 -1.52 -0.43
CA VAL A 81 11.13 -1.32 0.97
C VAL A 81 11.41 -2.55 1.85
N PHE A 82 11.16 -3.76 1.34
CA PHE A 82 11.26 -5.00 2.11
C PHE A 82 12.44 -5.93 1.75
N LYS A 83 13.35 -5.47 0.87
CA LYS A 83 14.60 -6.18 0.57
C LYS A 83 15.82 -5.50 1.19
N GLU A 84 15.79 -4.18 1.31
CA GLU A 84 16.88 -3.42 1.91
C GLU A 84 16.84 -3.48 3.44
N LYS A 85 17.91 -2.99 4.09
CA LYS A 85 17.95 -2.91 5.55
C LYS A 85 16.93 -1.87 6.04
N PRO A 86 16.10 -2.18 7.05
CA PRO A 86 15.04 -1.27 7.50
C PRO A 86 15.52 0.14 7.87
N LEU A 87 16.69 0.25 8.51
CA LEU A 87 17.27 1.54 8.87
C LEU A 87 17.69 2.37 7.65
N ASP A 88 18.15 1.71 6.58
CA ASP A 88 18.57 2.40 5.35
C ASP A 88 17.34 2.87 4.57
N VAL A 89 16.27 2.06 4.53
CA VAL A 89 14.96 2.46 3.99
C VAL A 89 14.39 3.66 4.74
N LEU A 90 14.38 3.60 6.07
CA LEU A 90 13.90 4.72 6.89
C LEU A 90 14.69 6.00 6.62
N LYS A 91 16.03 5.92 6.58
CA LYS A 91 16.88 7.08 6.27
C LYS A 91 16.63 7.61 4.87
N HIS A 92 16.38 6.75 3.88
CA HIS A 92 16.05 7.15 2.51
C HIS A 92 14.75 7.96 2.48
N ILE A 93 13.68 7.44 3.07
CA ILE A 93 12.37 8.10 3.12
C ILE A 93 12.47 9.46 3.84
N VAL A 94 13.14 9.52 5.00
CA VAL A 94 13.34 10.77 5.76
C VAL A 94 14.23 11.76 4.99
N GLY A 95 15.25 11.25 4.28
CA GLY A 95 16.22 12.04 3.53
C GLY A 95 15.62 12.83 2.36
N LEU A 96 14.44 12.43 1.87
CA LEU A 96 13.71 13.12 0.81
C LEU A 96 13.01 14.41 1.27
N GLY A 97 13.16 14.78 2.54
CA GLY A 97 12.74 16.09 3.08
C GLY A 97 11.53 16.03 4.01
N ASN A 98 10.95 14.85 4.19
CA ASN A 98 9.80 14.65 5.08
C ASN A 98 10.27 14.34 6.50
N LYS A 99 9.99 15.26 7.43
CA LYS A 99 10.06 14.93 8.86
C LYS A 99 8.84 14.06 9.20
N PRO A 100 9.05 12.79 9.60
CA PRO A 100 7.93 11.94 9.95
C PRO A 100 7.21 12.49 11.18
N TYR A 101 5.90 12.28 11.22
CA TYR A 101 5.14 12.43 12.45
C TYR A 101 5.17 11.11 13.22
N GLU A 102 5.68 11.15 14.44
CA GLU A 102 5.75 10.00 15.34
C GLU A 102 4.48 9.90 16.19
N SER A 103 3.82 8.74 16.18
CA SER A 103 2.67 8.49 17.04
C SER A 103 2.53 7.02 17.39
N LEU A 104 2.42 6.71 18.69
CA LEU A 104 2.11 5.37 19.21
C LEU A 104 2.97 4.22 18.63
N GLY A 105 4.24 4.50 18.30
CA GLY A 105 5.16 3.51 17.72
C GLY A 105 5.12 3.41 16.19
N PHE A 106 4.39 4.30 15.51
CA PHE A 106 4.34 4.41 14.06
C PHE A 106 4.93 5.74 13.57
N LEU A 107 5.44 5.72 12.34
CA LEU A 107 5.94 6.88 11.62
C LEU A 107 4.99 7.18 10.46
N ILE A 108 4.49 8.40 10.40
CA ILE A 108 3.66 8.88 9.30
C ILE A 108 4.50 9.80 8.42
N PHE A 109 4.55 9.49 7.13
CA PHE A 109 5.19 10.28 6.11
C PHE A 109 4.11 10.93 5.24
N PHE A 110 4.33 12.18 4.84
CA PHE A 110 3.41 12.97 4.02
C PHE A 110 3.97 13.09 2.60
#